data_AF-A0A3N5VIS8-F1
#
_entry.id   AF-A0A3N5VIS8-F1
#
_cell.length_a   1.000
_cell.length_b   1.000
_cell.length_c   1.000
_cell.angle_alpha   90.00
_cell.angle_beta   90.00
_cell.angle_gamma   90.00
#
_symmetry.space_group_name_H-M   'P 1'
#
loop_
_entity.id
_entity.type
_entity.pdbx_description
1 polymer ?
#
loop_
_entity_poly.entity_id
_entity_poly.type
_entity_poly.pdbx_seq_one_letter_code
_entity_poly.pdbx_strand_id
1 'polypeptide(L)'
;MHAPLAARRMPDTVRAMFRCNHERCGARRKMGAVPRPPAAGLADAAEKFHLTSGESLRQASGSRTLALVFLRHFGCTFTRQILRGLEELKQSAHDRGAELVLVHMLKSGSEIRYLGGNGDVARIADPHCELYRAFGLGRGGLLELFGPRVWWLGVVSIFKGCGVGHLAGDGLQMPGTFLFRDGKILAAQRAKSASDLPDIPALFEALPPA
;
A
#
# COMPACT_ATOMS: atom_id res chain seq x y z
N MET A 1 53.49 -49.72 -0.82
CA MET A 1 52.07 -50.13 -0.75
C MET A 1 51.51 -49.61 0.57
N HIS A 2 50.82 -48.47 0.56
CA HIS A 2 50.16 -47.89 1.74
C HIS A 2 48.71 -47.56 1.37
N ALA A 3 47.79 -48.04 2.21
CA ALA A 3 46.36 -47.89 2.07
C ALA A 3 45.89 -46.44 2.30
N PRO A 4 44.81 -45.97 1.65
CA PRO A 4 44.24 -44.65 1.90
C PRO A 4 43.43 -44.62 3.21
N LEU A 5 43.53 -43.50 3.93
CA LEU A 5 42.73 -43.19 5.12
C LEU A 5 41.23 -43.24 4.78
N ALA A 6 40.50 -44.10 5.49
CA ALA A 6 39.05 -44.13 5.49
C ALA A 6 38.48 -42.81 6.04
N ALA A 7 37.68 -42.12 5.22
CA ALA A 7 36.87 -40.99 5.66
C ALA A 7 35.91 -41.45 6.76
N ARG A 8 36.03 -40.87 7.96
CA ARG A 8 35.11 -41.12 9.06
C ARG A 8 33.72 -40.60 8.67
N ARG A 9 32.77 -41.52 8.57
CA ARG A 9 31.33 -41.26 8.42
C ARG A 9 30.86 -40.47 9.65
N MET A 10 30.28 -39.29 9.45
CA MET A 10 29.66 -38.54 10.54
C MET A 10 28.46 -39.32 11.11
N PRO A 11 28.25 -39.32 12.44
CA PRO A 11 27.11 -39.98 13.05
C PRO A 11 25.78 -39.32 12.65
N ASP A 12 24.76 -40.15 12.38
CA ASP A 12 23.45 -39.77 11.82
C ASP A 12 22.59 -38.84 12.70
N THR A 13 23.08 -38.43 13.87
CA THR A 13 22.36 -37.58 14.83
C THR A 13 22.47 -36.08 14.53
N VAL A 14 23.34 -35.64 13.63
CA VAL A 14 23.46 -34.21 13.25
C VAL A 14 22.54 -33.84 12.07
N ARG A 15 21.97 -34.83 11.36
CA ARG A 15 21.04 -34.63 10.23
C ARG A 15 19.58 -34.44 10.65
N ALA A 16 19.32 -34.36 11.96
CA ALA A 16 17.98 -34.19 12.55
C ALA A 16 17.71 -32.78 13.11
N MET A 17 18.67 -31.85 13.07
CA MET A 17 18.49 -30.49 13.61
C MET A 17 18.12 -29.41 12.58
N PHE A 18 18.15 -29.72 11.28
CA PHE A 18 17.81 -28.76 10.22
C PHE A 18 16.85 -29.35 9.17
N ARG A 19 15.81 -30.04 9.62
CA ARG A 19 14.63 -30.32 8.78
C ARG A 19 13.53 -29.33 9.17
N CYS A 20 13.64 -28.11 8.66
CA CYS A 20 12.50 -27.21 8.64
C CYS A 20 11.49 -27.79 7.65
N ASN A 21 10.51 -28.53 8.18
CA ASN A 21 9.42 -29.11 7.41
C ASN A 21 8.48 -27.96 7.01
N HIS A 22 8.79 -27.32 5.87
CA HIS A 22 8.19 -26.07 5.38
C HIS A 22 6.76 -26.26 4.83
N GLU A 23 5.96 -27.11 5.48
CA GLU A 23 4.53 -27.30 5.15
C GLU A 23 3.61 -26.92 6.34
N ARG A 24 4.17 -26.55 7.50
CA ARG A 24 3.38 -26.15 8.69
C ARG A 24 3.93 -24.94 9.46
N CYS A 25 4.86 -24.18 8.88
CA CYS A 25 5.33 -22.93 9.48
C CYS A 25 4.51 -21.74 8.94
N GLY A 26 3.37 -21.44 9.59
CA GLY A 26 2.87 -20.07 9.67
C GLY A 26 2.02 -19.47 8.55
N ALA A 27 1.57 -20.21 7.54
CA ALA A 27 0.76 -19.66 6.44
C ALA A 27 -0.72 -20.10 6.44
N ARG A 28 -1.42 -20.02 7.59
CA ARG A 28 -2.90 -19.97 7.60
C ARG A 28 -3.35 -19.07 8.75
N ARG A 29 -4.26 -18.14 8.42
CA ARG A 29 -4.66 -16.90 9.13
C ARG A 29 -3.64 -15.80 8.84
N LYS A 30 -3.93 -14.77 8.03
CA LYS A 30 -5.04 -13.83 8.22
C LYS A 30 -5.35 -13.05 6.93
N MET A 31 -6.00 -13.69 5.95
CA MET A 31 -6.82 -13.00 4.96
C MET A 31 -8.27 -13.14 5.38
N GLY A 32 -8.96 -12.02 5.43
CA GLY A 32 -10.23 -11.87 6.14
C GLY A 32 -10.25 -10.59 6.97
N ALA A 33 -9.75 -9.49 6.42
CA ALA A 33 -10.34 -8.22 6.79
C ALA A 33 -11.73 -8.25 6.15
N VAL A 34 -12.77 -8.46 6.97
CA VAL A 34 -14.17 -8.26 6.58
C VAL A 34 -14.23 -6.94 5.79
N PRO A 35 -14.87 -6.89 4.60
CA PRO A 35 -15.08 -5.65 3.90
C PRO A 35 -15.82 -4.70 4.84
N ARG A 36 -15.10 -3.76 5.45
CA ARG A 36 -15.76 -2.62 6.07
C ARG A 36 -16.40 -1.86 4.90
N PRO A 37 -17.71 -1.55 4.95
CA PRO A 37 -18.32 -0.78 3.89
C PRO A 37 -17.47 0.47 3.64
N PRO A 38 -17.31 0.88 2.37
CA PRO A 38 -16.60 2.11 2.08
C PRO A 38 -17.20 3.23 2.93
N ALA A 39 -16.34 4.11 3.44
CA ALA A 39 -16.84 5.23 4.22
C ALA A 39 -17.82 6.03 3.34
N ALA A 40 -18.86 6.61 3.95
CA ALA A 40 -19.75 7.53 3.24
C ALA A 40 -18.89 8.55 2.46
N GLY A 41 -19.13 8.66 1.15
CA GLY A 41 -18.37 9.57 0.28
C GLY A 41 -17.32 8.93 -0.64
N LEU A 42 -17.24 7.59 -0.78
CA LEU A 42 -16.33 6.98 -1.77
C LEU A 42 -16.63 7.42 -3.22
N ALA A 43 -17.90 7.52 -3.59
CA ALA A 43 -18.28 8.00 -4.92
C ALA A 43 -17.81 9.45 -5.15
N ASP A 44 -18.06 10.33 -4.19
CA ASP A 44 -17.65 11.74 -4.25
C ASP A 44 -16.11 11.87 -4.29
N ALA A 45 -15.41 11.07 -3.48
CA ALA A 45 -13.96 11.03 -3.50
C ALA A 45 -13.42 10.52 -4.85
N ALA A 46 -14.05 9.49 -5.44
CA ALA A 46 -13.64 8.97 -6.73
C ALA A 46 -13.82 9.99 -7.87
N GLU A 47 -14.80 10.88 -7.78
CA GLU A 47 -14.96 11.99 -8.73
C GLU A 47 -13.96 13.14 -8.47
N LYS A 48 -13.70 13.44 -7.19
CA LYS A 48 -12.83 14.56 -6.78
C LYS A 48 -11.34 14.33 -7.06
N PHE A 49 -10.86 13.09 -6.90
CA PHE A 49 -9.44 12.79 -6.99
C PHE A 49 -9.05 12.40 -8.42
N HIS A 50 -7.97 13.00 -8.91
CA HIS A 50 -7.48 12.80 -10.26
C HIS A 50 -6.12 12.09 -10.28
N LEU A 51 -5.95 11.22 -11.27
CA LEU A 51 -4.65 10.65 -11.61
C LEU A 51 -3.76 11.73 -12.24
N THR A 52 -2.46 11.45 -12.32
CA THR A 52 -1.50 12.29 -13.06
C THR A 52 -1.83 12.46 -14.54
N SER A 53 -2.65 11.58 -15.13
CA SER A 53 -3.19 11.73 -16.50
C SER A 53 -4.27 12.82 -16.61
N GLY A 54 -4.86 13.26 -15.49
CA GLY A 54 -5.98 14.19 -15.43
C GLY A 54 -7.35 13.50 -15.32
N GLU A 55 -7.45 12.20 -15.60
CA GLU A 55 -8.67 11.42 -15.41
C GLU A 55 -9.07 11.39 -13.93
N SER A 56 -10.36 11.49 -13.62
CA SER A 56 -10.84 11.20 -12.26
C SER A 56 -10.65 9.72 -11.94
N LEU A 57 -10.50 9.39 -10.65
CA LEU A 57 -10.42 8.00 -10.19
C LEU A 57 -11.66 7.21 -10.63
N ARG A 58 -12.84 7.85 -10.66
CA ARG A 58 -14.08 7.25 -11.17
C ARG A 58 -13.99 6.92 -12.65
N GLN A 59 -13.51 7.85 -13.48
CA GLN A 59 -13.34 7.66 -14.94
C GLN A 59 -12.35 6.53 -15.22
N ALA A 60 -11.15 6.59 -14.64
CA ALA A 60 -10.11 5.58 -14.83
C ALA A 60 -10.58 4.19 -14.38
N SER A 61 -11.29 4.10 -13.24
CA SER A 61 -11.82 2.82 -12.77
C SER A 61 -12.93 2.22 -13.65
N GLY A 62 -13.60 3.03 -14.48
CA GLY A 62 -14.64 2.57 -15.40
C GLY A 62 -14.08 1.95 -16.68
N SER A 63 -12.84 2.28 -17.06
CA SER A 63 -12.17 1.72 -18.25
C SER A 63 -11.24 0.56 -17.91
N ARG A 64 -10.66 0.55 -16.70
CA ARG A 64 -9.61 -0.42 -16.31
C ARG A 64 -9.62 -0.70 -14.81
N THR A 65 -9.09 -1.85 -14.44
CA THR A 65 -8.85 -2.19 -13.03
C THR A 65 -7.64 -1.41 -12.51
N LEU A 66 -7.76 -0.79 -11.34
CA LEU A 66 -6.69 -0.03 -10.71
C LEU A 66 -6.19 -0.75 -9.47
N ALA A 67 -4.87 -0.95 -9.37
CA ALA A 67 -4.18 -1.39 -8.16
C ALA A 67 -3.69 -0.16 -7.40
N LEU A 68 -4.48 0.32 -6.45
CA LEU A 68 -4.20 1.53 -5.67
C LEU A 68 -3.29 1.17 -4.49
N VAL A 69 -2.08 1.74 -4.45
CA VAL A 69 -1.14 1.60 -3.33
C VAL A 69 -1.06 2.91 -2.56
N PHE A 70 -1.62 2.92 -1.35
CA PHE A 70 -1.60 4.05 -0.45
C PHE A 70 -0.30 4.07 0.35
N LEU A 71 0.55 5.05 0.07
CA LEU A 71 1.82 5.25 0.76
C LEU A 71 1.58 5.90 2.13
N ARG A 72 2.42 5.60 3.11
CA ARG A 72 2.35 6.28 4.41
C ARG A 72 3.00 7.64 4.33
N HIS A 73 4.31 7.67 4.08
CA HIS A 73 5.01 8.92 3.84
C HIS A 73 6.40 8.70 3.22
N PHE A 74 6.89 9.63 2.40
CA PHE A 74 8.15 9.47 1.65
C PHE A 74 9.41 9.42 2.54
N GLY A 75 9.29 9.83 3.81
CA GLY A 75 10.35 9.73 4.81
C GLY A 75 10.50 8.35 5.48
N CYS A 76 9.55 7.41 5.35
CA CYS A 76 9.68 6.11 6.02
C CYS A 76 10.47 5.09 5.19
N THR A 77 11.13 4.18 5.89
CA THR A 77 11.91 3.08 5.29
C THR A 77 11.04 2.20 4.39
N PHE A 78 9.80 1.93 4.77
CA PHE A 78 8.87 1.08 4.01
C PHE A 78 8.41 1.73 2.71
N THR A 79 8.08 3.02 2.70
CA THR A 79 7.78 3.73 1.44
C THR A 79 9.01 3.70 0.53
N ARG A 80 10.21 3.93 1.06
CA ARG A 80 11.44 3.83 0.25
C ARG A 80 11.64 2.42 -0.32
N GLN A 81 11.29 1.38 0.42
CA GLN A 81 11.34 0.00 -0.07
C GLN A 81 10.33 -0.24 -1.20
N ILE A 82 9.08 0.23 -1.04
CA ILE A 82 8.06 0.18 -2.10
C ILE A 82 8.55 0.90 -3.37
N LEU A 83 9.12 2.10 -3.22
CA LEU A 83 9.63 2.88 -4.34
C LEU A 83 10.84 2.24 -5.04
N ARG A 84 11.65 1.46 -4.32
CA ARG A 84 12.76 0.69 -4.92
C ARG A 84 12.27 -0.51 -5.74
N GLY A 85 11.21 -1.17 -5.28
CA GLY A 85 10.57 -2.29 -5.98
C GLY A 85 9.44 -1.86 -6.92
N LEU A 86 9.42 -0.60 -7.37
CA LEU A 86 8.27 -0.03 -8.06
C LEU A 86 8.02 -0.68 -9.43
N GLU A 87 9.07 -0.98 -10.19
CA GLU A 87 8.93 -1.67 -11.49
C GLU A 87 8.38 -3.08 -11.32
N GLU A 88 8.79 -3.81 -10.28
CA GLU A 88 8.25 -5.15 -9.98
C GLU A 88 6.77 -5.07 -9.61
N LEU A 89 6.37 -4.07 -8.81
CA LEU A 89 4.98 -3.84 -8.46
C LEU A 89 4.14 -3.47 -9.69
N LYS A 90 4.68 -2.62 -10.56
CA LYS A 90 4.04 -2.20 -11.81
C LYS A 90 3.84 -3.40 -12.75
N GLN A 91 4.88 -4.21 -12.93
CA GLN A 91 4.79 -5.43 -13.73
C GLN A 91 3.78 -6.42 -13.14
N SER A 92 3.81 -6.62 -11.82
CA SER A 92 2.86 -7.52 -11.13
C SER A 92 1.40 -7.08 -11.29
N ALA A 93 1.12 -5.78 -11.34
CA ALA A 93 -0.21 -5.25 -11.63
C ALA A 93 -0.58 -5.48 -13.09
N HIS A 94 0.33 -5.13 -14.01
CA HIS A 94 0.14 -5.23 -15.45
C HIS A 94 -0.15 -6.67 -15.89
N ASP A 95 0.61 -7.65 -15.39
CA ASP A 95 0.42 -9.08 -15.70
C ASP A 95 -0.96 -9.62 -15.30
N ARG A 96 -1.67 -8.89 -14.43
CA ARG A 96 -3.03 -9.21 -13.96
C ARG A 96 -4.09 -8.29 -14.55
N GLY A 97 -3.74 -7.50 -15.56
CA GLY A 97 -4.65 -6.57 -16.24
C GLY A 97 -5.08 -5.37 -15.38
N ALA A 98 -4.24 -4.96 -14.43
CA ALA A 98 -4.44 -3.73 -13.67
C ALA A 98 -3.33 -2.70 -13.91
N GLU A 99 -3.69 -1.43 -13.76
CA GLU A 99 -2.74 -0.33 -13.69
C GLU A 99 -2.36 -0.05 -12.24
N LEU A 100 -1.05 0.09 -11.97
CA LEU A 100 -0.57 0.52 -10.67
C LEU A 100 -0.75 2.04 -10.50
N VAL A 101 -1.39 2.45 -9.41
CA VAL A 101 -1.55 3.86 -9.03
C VAL A 101 -1.04 4.07 -7.60
N LEU A 102 -0.10 5.00 -7.42
CA LEU A 102 0.37 5.38 -6.09
C LEU A 102 -0.47 6.53 -5.53
N VAL A 103 -0.99 6.38 -4.32
CA VAL A 103 -1.67 7.45 -3.58
C VAL A 103 -0.74 7.97 -2.49
N HIS A 104 -0.59 9.30 -2.38
CA HIS A 104 0.34 9.90 -1.43
C HIS A 104 -0.13 11.24 -0.85
N MET A 105 0.44 11.64 0.28
CA MET A 105 0.08 12.88 0.99
C MET A 105 0.89 14.13 0.63
N LEU A 106 1.81 14.03 -0.33
CA LEU A 106 2.48 15.23 -0.84
C LEU A 106 1.56 16.03 -1.75
N LYS A 107 1.81 17.33 -1.87
CA LYS A 107 1.25 18.16 -2.94
C LYS A 107 1.71 17.60 -4.28
N SER A 108 0.81 17.59 -5.25
CA SER A 108 1.12 17.16 -6.63
C SER A 108 2.40 17.82 -7.15
N GLY A 109 3.27 17.02 -7.76
CA GLY A 109 4.58 17.43 -8.28
C GLY A 109 5.72 17.35 -7.26
N SER A 110 5.45 17.37 -5.94
CA SER A 110 6.51 17.30 -4.92
C SER A 110 7.09 15.89 -4.76
N GLU A 111 6.32 14.87 -5.15
CA GLU A 111 6.71 13.47 -5.13
C GLU A 111 7.77 13.11 -6.17
N ILE A 112 7.90 13.90 -7.24
CA ILE A 112 8.83 13.64 -8.36
C ILE A 112 10.27 13.47 -7.85
N ARG A 113 10.66 14.26 -6.84
CA ARG A 113 11.99 14.18 -6.21
C ARG A 113 12.28 12.80 -5.59
N TYR A 114 11.25 12.07 -5.18
CA TYR A 114 11.39 10.77 -4.51
C TYR A 114 11.28 9.57 -5.45
N LEU A 115 10.77 9.78 -6.67
CA LEU A 115 10.53 8.70 -7.64
C LEU A 115 11.77 8.36 -8.47
N GLY A 116 12.81 9.19 -8.45
CA GLY A 116 14.15 8.84 -8.92
C GLY A 116 14.26 8.36 -10.38
N GLY A 117 13.28 8.66 -11.23
CA GLY A 117 13.21 8.20 -12.63
C GLY A 117 11.93 7.45 -12.99
N ASN A 118 11.21 6.90 -12.01
CA ASN A 118 9.94 6.17 -12.21
C ASN A 118 8.74 7.13 -12.33
N GLY A 119 8.88 8.17 -13.15
CA GLY A 119 7.88 9.24 -13.29
C GLY A 119 6.62 8.83 -14.07
N ASP A 120 6.68 7.67 -14.73
CA ASP A 120 5.62 7.09 -15.56
C ASP A 120 4.51 6.41 -14.75
N VAL A 121 4.76 6.09 -13.47
CA VAL A 121 3.72 5.54 -12.60
C VAL A 121 2.59 6.56 -12.39
N ALA A 122 1.34 6.09 -12.55
CA ALA A 122 0.16 6.88 -12.26
C ALA A 122 0.11 7.23 -10.77
N ARG A 123 -0.26 8.48 -10.44
CA ARG A 123 -0.26 8.97 -9.06
C ARG A 123 -1.50 9.79 -8.74
N ILE A 124 -1.85 9.80 -7.46
CA ILE A 124 -2.88 10.66 -6.88
C ILE A 124 -2.31 11.36 -5.65
N ALA A 125 -2.41 12.69 -5.64
CA ALA A 125 -2.06 13.51 -4.49
C ALA A 125 -3.27 13.72 -3.58
N ASP A 126 -3.16 13.28 -2.33
CA ASP A 126 -4.16 13.46 -1.27
C ASP A 126 -3.52 14.03 0.01
N PRO A 127 -3.12 15.32 -0.01
CA PRO A 127 -2.49 15.96 1.14
C PRO A 127 -3.40 16.09 2.37
N HIS A 128 -4.72 15.97 2.19
CA HIS A 128 -5.71 16.07 3.27
C HIS A 128 -6.23 14.71 3.76
N CYS A 129 -5.72 13.62 3.19
CA CYS A 129 -6.09 12.24 3.52
C CYS A 129 -7.59 11.95 3.33
N GLU A 130 -8.29 12.65 2.44
CA GLU A 130 -9.71 12.44 2.20
C GLU A 130 -9.97 11.13 1.46
N LEU A 131 -9.15 10.81 0.46
CA LEU A 131 -9.19 9.54 -0.26
C LEU A 131 -8.79 8.39 0.65
N TYR A 132 -7.77 8.58 1.50
CA TYR A 132 -7.42 7.58 2.52
C TYR A 132 -8.63 7.25 3.40
N ARG A 133 -9.35 8.27 3.90
CA ARG A 133 -10.56 8.08 4.71
C ARG A 133 -11.67 7.39 3.94
N ALA A 134 -11.90 7.76 2.68
CA ALA A 134 -12.90 7.13 1.81
C ALA A 134 -12.64 5.62 1.64
N PHE A 135 -11.37 5.22 1.54
CA PHE A 135 -10.94 3.82 1.47
C PHE A 135 -10.90 3.11 2.85
N GLY A 136 -11.25 3.82 3.92
CA GLY A 136 -11.27 3.32 5.28
C GLY A 136 -9.87 3.18 5.90
N LEU A 137 -8.87 3.86 5.33
CA LEU A 137 -7.54 4.02 5.92
C LEU A 137 -7.58 5.24 6.86
N GLY A 138 -8.13 5.05 8.05
CA GLY A 138 -8.16 6.09 9.08
C GLY A 138 -6.79 6.30 9.75
N ARG A 139 -6.62 7.46 10.38
CA ARG A 139 -5.68 7.64 11.51
C ARG A 139 -6.23 6.83 12.69
N GLY A 140 -5.38 6.26 13.54
CA GLY A 140 -5.84 5.59 14.76
C GLY A 140 -6.70 6.56 15.61
N GLY A 141 -8.00 6.24 15.79
CA GLY A 141 -8.98 7.02 16.56
C GLY A 141 -10.10 7.65 15.72
N LEU A 142 -11.27 7.02 15.68
CA LEU A 142 -12.37 7.25 14.71
C LEU A 142 -13.40 8.35 15.07
N LEU A 143 -13.22 9.18 16.10
CA LEU A 143 -14.33 10.02 16.61
C LEU A 143 -14.24 11.55 16.40
N GLU A 144 -13.16 12.11 15.86
CA GLU A 144 -13.01 13.58 15.76
C GLU A 144 -13.24 14.19 14.36
N LEU A 145 -13.47 13.38 13.31
CA LEU A 145 -13.36 13.85 11.92
C LEU A 145 -14.62 14.41 11.25
N PHE A 146 -15.78 14.37 11.91
CA PHE A 146 -17.04 14.92 11.36
C PHE A 146 -17.47 16.22 12.08
N GLY A 147 -16.54 16.96 12.67
CA GLY A 147 -16.80 18.26 13.29
C GLY A 147 -16.41 19.45 12.39
N PRO A 148 -17.04 20.63 12.55
CA PRO A 148 -16.63 21.91 11.92
C PRO A 148 -15.15 22.30 12.13
N ARG A 149 -14.45 21.59 13.04
CA ARG A 149 -13.01 21.67 13.29
C ARG A 149 -12.14 21.26 12.09
N VAL A 150 -12.62 20.45 11.13
CA VAL A 150 -11.82 20.07 9.95
C VAL A 150 -11.53 21.27 9.05
N TRP A 151 -12.50 22.18 8.92
CA TRP A 151 -12.32 23.44 8.19
C TRP A 151 -11.32 24.36 8.92
N TRP A 152 -11.38 24.40 10.25
CA TRP A 152 -10.43 25.16 11.07
C TRP A 152 -9.00 24.62 10.98
N LEU A 153 -8.81 23.29 11.00
CA LEU A 153 -7.49 22.67 10.84
C LEU A 153 -6.90 22.94 9.44
N GLY A 154 -7.73 23.05 8.40
CA GLY A 154 -7.30 23.51 7.07
C GLY A 154 -6.71 24.93 7.09
N VAL A 155 -7.32 25.84 7.85
CA VAL A 155 -6.85 27.23 8.01
C VAL A 155 -5.62 27.32 8.93
N VAL A 156 -5.55 26.53 10.00
CA VAL A 156 -4.39 26.51 10.92
C VAL A 156 -3.16 25.85 10.29
N SER A 157 -3.36 24.90 9.37
CA SER A 157 -2.27 24.28 8.59
C SER A 157 -1.60 25.25 7.62
N ILE A 158 -2.29 26.34 7.25
CA ILE A 158 -1.73 27.43 6.45
C ILE A 158 -0.96 28.43 7.35
N PHE A 159 -1.36 28.58 8.61
CA PHE A 159 -0.79 29.59 9.52
C PHE A 159 0.36 29.10 10.42
N LYS A 160 0.54 27.78 10.63
CA LYS A 160 1.63 27.24 11.45
C LYS A 160 2.76 26.69 10.59
N GLY A 161 3.58 27.60 10.08
CA GLY A 161 4.82 27.30 9.37
C GLY A 161 5.52 26.05 9.91
N CYS A 162 5.73 25.09 9.01
CA CYS A 162 6.42 23.83 9.22
C CYS A 162 7.71 24.02 10.04
N GLY A 163 7.64 23.66 11.32
CA GLY A 163 8.71 23.87 12.28
C GLY A 163 8.82 22.73 13.28
N VAL A 164 9.01 21.50 12.79
CA VAL A 164 9.77 20.43 13.47
C VAL A 164 10.44 19.62 12.36
N GLY A 165 11.75 19.40 12.47
CA GLY A 165 12.56 18.78 11.42
C GLY A 165 12.04 17.42 10.93
N HIS A 166 12.08 17.25 9.61
CA HIS A 166 12.40 16.00 8.93
C HIS A 166 11.58 14.73 9.26
N LEU A 167 10.27 14.85 9.42
CA LEU A 167 9.35 13.73 9.19
C LEU A 167 8.33 14.18 8.15
N ALA A 168 8.71 14.09 6.88
CA ALA A 168 7.79 14.33 5.77
C ALA A 168 6.72 13.24 5.79
N GLY A 169 5.61 13.51 6.51
CA GLY A 169 4.30 12.86 6.50
C GLY A 169 3.82 12.32 7.85
N ASP A 170 2.52 12.02 7.92
CA ASP A 170 1.82 11.61 9.14
C ASP A 170 2.21 10.20 9.57
N GLY A 171 2.88 10.09 10.72
CA GLY A 171 3.31 8.82 11.30
C GLY A 171 2.14 7.90 11.69
N LEU A 172 0.91 8.38 11.80
CA LEU A 172 -0.23 7.57 12.20
C LEU A 172 -1.08 7.09 11.02
N GLN A 173 -0.76 7.52 9.80
CA GLN A 173 -1.50 7.13 8.62
C GLN A 173 -1.09 5.73 8.16
N MET A 174 -2.07 4.84 8.07
CA MET A 174 -1.83 3.44 7.69
C MET A 174 -1.73 3.31 6.17
N PRO A 175 -0.75 2.53 5.65
CA PRO A 175 -0.72 2.19 4.24
C PRO A 175 -1.81 1.15 3.90
N GLY A 176 -1.98 0.89 2.61
CA GLY A 176 -2.88 -0.16 2.16
C GLY A 176 -2.86 -0.33 0.65
N THR A 177 -3.38 -1.45 0.19
CA THR A 177 -3.45 -1.78 -1.24
C THR A 177 -4.84 -2.25 -1.59
N PHE A 178 -5.39 -1.77 -2.70
CA PHE A 178 -6.77 -2.01 -3.09
C PHE A 178 -6.88 -2.29 -4.57
N LEU A 179 -7.78 -3.19 -4.94
CA LEU A 179 -8.26 -3.31 -6.31
C LEU A 179 -9.53 -2.50 -6.45
N PHE A 180 -9.56 -1.61 -7.45
CA PHE A 180 -10.64 -0.68 -7.67
C PHE A 180 -11.11 -0.71 -9.13
N ARG A 181 -12.41 -0.92 -9.34
CA ARG A 181 -13.03 -0.99 -10.67
C ARG A 181 -14.49 -0.57 -10.58
N ASP A 182 -14.99 0.13 -11.60
CA ASP A 182 -16.37 0.58 -11.72
C ASP A 182 -16.86 1.36 -10.49
N GLY A 183 -15.98 2.19 -9.90
CA GLY A 183 -16.27 2.94 -8.68
C GLY A 183 -16.35 2.08 -7.41
N LYS A 184 -15.96 0.81 -7.44
CA LYS A 184 -16.08 -0.15 -6.34
C LYS A 184 -14.73 -0.74 -5.95
N ILE A 185 -14.57 -1.00 -4.66
CA ILE A 185 -13.43 -1.76 -4.13
C ILE A 185 -13.72 -3.25 -4.32
N LEU A 186 -12.94 -3.91 -5.17
CA LEU A 186 -13.06 -5.35 -5.43
C LEU A 186 -12.36 -6.19 -4.35
N ALA A 187 -11.18 -5.75 -3.93
CA ALA A 187 -10.37 -6.39 -2.90
C ALA A 187 -9.57 -5.33 -2.11
N ALA A 188 -9.24 -5.64 -0.87
CA ALA A 188 -8.53 -4.71 0.02
C ALA A 188 -7.54 -5.43 0.94
N GLN A 189 -6.31 -4.92 0.94
CA GLN A 189 -5.23 -5.24 1.86
C GLN A 189 -4.98 -3.99 2.70
N ARG A 190 -5.72 -3.87 3.81
CA ARG A 190 -5.47 -2.81 4.78
C ARG A 190 -4.30 -3.22 5.66
N ALA A 191 -3.26 -2.40 5.72
CA ALA A 191 -2.11 -2.70 6.54
C ALA A 191 -2.50 -2.76 8.02
N LYS A 192 -1.98 -3.77 8.73
CA LYS A 192 -2.05 -3.91 10.19
C LYS A 192 -0.87 -3.21 10.86
N SER A 193 0.25 -3.07 10.14
CA SER A 193 1.44 -2.36 10.60
C SER A 193 1.96 -1.38 9.55
N ALA A 194 2.76 -0.41 9.98
CA ALA A 194 3.47 0.47 9.05
C ALA A 194 4.50 -0.24 8.16
N SER A 195 4.81 -1.51 8.47
CA SER A 195 5.80 -2.34 7.75
C SER A 195 5.19 -3.21 6.66
N ASP A 196 3.86 -3.26 6.55
CA ASP A 196 3.20 -4.13 5.59
C ASP A 196 3.43 -3.60 4.17
N LEU A 197 3.89 -4.48 3.30
CA LEU A 197 4.14 -4.19 1.89
C LEU A 197 2.94 -4.58 1.01
N PRO A 198 2.74 -3.88 -0.13
CA PRO A 198 1.69 -4.22 -1.08
C PRO A 198 1.86 -5.63 -1.63
N ASP A 199 0.80 -6.44 -1.53
CA ASP A 199 0.71 -7.79 -2.10
C ASP A 199 -0.42 -7.83 -3.13
N ILE A 200 -0.09 -7.39 -4.34
CA ILE A 200 -1.02 -7.36 -5.48
C ILE A 200 -1.46 -8.79 -5.87
N PRO A 201 -0.57 -9.79 -5.98
CA PRO A 201 -0.98 -11.17 -6.24
C PRO A 201 -2.08 -11.68 -5.30
N ALA A 202 -1.90 -11.51 -3.99
CA ALA A 202 -2.87 -11.97 -3.00
C ALA A 202 -4.23 -11.27 -3.12
N LEU A 203 -4.27 -10.01 -3.59
CA LEU A 203 -5.53 -9.31 -3.83
C LEU A 203 -6.35 -9.92 -4.96
N PHE A 204 -5.69 -10.33 -6.05
CA PHE A 204 -6.35 -10.97 -7.18
C PHE A 204 -6.81 -12.39 -6.86
N GLU A 205 -6.01 -13.14 -6.09
CA GLU A 205 -6.38 -14.49 -5.62
C GLU A 205 -7.58 -14.45 -4.66
N ALA A 206 -7.77 -13.34 -3.94
CA ALA A 206 -8.89 -13.15 -3.03
C ALA A 206 -10.20 -12.73 -3.73
N LEU A 207 -10.18 -12.49 -5.04
CA LEU A 207 -11.40 -12.16 -5.78
C LEU A 207 -12.33 -13.38 -5.83
N PRO A 208 -13.65 -13.19 -5.68
CA PRO A 208 -14.59 -14.28 -5.89
C PRO A 208 -14.48 -14.81 -7.32
N PRO A 209 -14.65 -16.13 -7.54
CA PRO A 209 -14.75 -16.68 -8.89
C PRO A 209 -15.92 -16.01 -9.62
N ALA A 210 -15.71 -15.68 -10.89
CA ALA A 210 -16.69 -15.04 -11.76
C ALA A 210 -17.88 -15.97 -12.09
#